data_AF-A0A7K2DXH7-F1
#
_entry.id   AF-A0A7K2DXH7-F1
#
_cell.length_a   1.000
_cell.length_b   1.000
_cell.length_c   1.000
_cell.angle_alpha   90.00
_cell.angle_beta   90.00
_cell.angle_gamma   90.00
#
_symmetry.space_group_name_H-M   'P 1'
#
loop_
_entity.id
_entity.type
_entity.pdbx_description
1 polymer ?
#
loop_
_entity_poly.entity_id
_entity_poly.type
_entity_poly.pdbx_seq_one_letter_code
_entity_poly.pdbx_strand_id
1 'polypeptide(L)'
;MRRLARWRTVAAAVAVVMAGAGVAVVTDAIRDALTDSGPDRLQSTPVESNPVPDPGPTSTRPPLDDPPDPGPVPDDHGISAADLAGAVASSVRVAAPACRGIVREGSGFGVGDGDLVVTIAHLMVGMEEPEVELADGRKLAAVTVAFDPDNDLAVLRVPGAGLRPLPLSEAAPDGTLGALLAWEAEGMPDPTPFRIDRPVTVRTEPVGGGDRIERPSWLLAADTEVGDSGAALVAELDGRITAVGVAWGASRRGGGGVAYATRSSAVEALLASSDLNERAELPGCG
;
A
#
# COMPACT_ATOMS: atom_id res chain seq x y z
N MET A 1 8.93 -56.92 43.62
CA MET A 1 9.97 -56.34 42.74
C MET A 1 9.30 -55.45 41.70
N ARG A 2 9.34 -54.12 41.87
CA ARG A 2 8.84 -53.15 40.87
C ARG A 2 9.94 -52.11 40.65
N ARG A 3 10.40 -51.99 39.40
CA ARG A 3 11.44 -51.03 38.98
C ARG A 3 10.79 -49.66 38.77
N LEU A 4 11.36 -48.64 39.39
CA LEU A 4 11.00 -47.22 39.24
C LEU A 4 11.80 -46.64 38.06
N ALA A 5 11.10 -46.02 37.11
CA ALA A 5 11.69 -45.23 36.04
C ALA A 5 11.79 -43.76 36.47
N ARG A 6 12.99 -43.17 36.35
CA ARG A 6 13.27 -41.75 36.58
C ARG A 6 12.96 -40.95 35.32
N TRP A 7 12.10 -39.95 35.42
CA TRP A 7 11.92 -38.91 34.39
C TRP A 7 12.55 -37.60 34.90
N ARG A 8 13.31 -36.93 34.03
CA ARG A 8 13.99 -35.65 34.30
C ARG A 8 12.98 -34.53 34.06
N THR A 9 12.84 -33.64 35.04
CA THR A 9 12.07 -32.40 34.98
C THR A 9 12.83 -31.33 34.19
N VAL A 10 12.15 -30.63 33.29
CA VAL A 10 12.57 -29.32 32.77
C VAL A 10 11.53 -28.31 33.26
N ALA A 11 11.99 -27.33 34.03
CA ALA A 11 11.15 -26.29 34.61
C ALA A 11 10.93 -25.17 33.59
N ALA A 12 9.67 -24.83 33.31
CA ALA A 12 9.29 -23.60 32.63
C ALA A 12 9.04 -22.51 33.68
N ALA A 13 9.73 -21.38 33.57
CA ALA A 13 9.50 -20.21 34.41
C ALA A 13 8.29 -19.42 33.87
N VAL A 14 7.27 -19.28 34.70
CA VAL A 14 6.11 -18.41 34.45
C VAL A 14 6.38 -17.06 35.11
N ALA A 15 6.44 -16.00 34.31
CA ALA A 15 6.44 -14.63 34.82
C ALA A 15 4.98 -14.14 34.91
N VAL A 16 4.53 -13.94 36.15
CA VAL A 16 3.24 -13.32 36.50
C VAL A 16 3.43 -11.81 36.51
N VAL A 17 2.70 -11.07 35.69
CA VAL A 17 2.56 -9.61 35.80
C VAL A 17 1.22 -9.31 36.47
N MET A 18 1.30 -8.65 37.62
CA MET A 18 0.19 -8.25 38.47
C MET A 18 -0.55 -7.05 37.87
N ALA A 19 -1.87 -7.15 37.77
CA ALA A 19 -2.76 -6.04 37.45
C ALA A 19 -3.08 -5.20 38.70
N GLY A 20 -3.20 -3.87 38.53
CA GLY A 20 -3.88 -3.02 39.50
C GLY A 20 -3.52 -1.54 39.43
N ALA A 21 -4.43 -0.74 38.85
CA ALA A 21 -4.94 0.56 39.35
C ALA A 21 -5.42 1.41 38.16
N GLY A 22 -6.68 1.86 38.21
CA GLY A 22 -7.38 2.55 37.11
C GLY A 22 -7.30 4.08 37.14
N VAL A 23 -8.41 4.69 36.68
CA VAL A 23 -8.76 6.15 36.57
C VAL A 23 -8.36 6.73 35.21
N ALA A 24 -9.16 7.48 34.44
CA ALA A 24 -10.57 7.89 34.48
C ALA A 24 -11.03 8.24 33.05
N VAL A 25 -12.34 8.10 32.81
CA VAL A 25 -13.07 8.67 31.68
C VAL A 25 -13.20 10.19 31.89
N VAL A 26 -12.89 10.99 30.86
CA VAL A 26 -13.28 12.40 30.81
C VAL A 26 -14.20 12.60 29.60
N THR A 27 -15.45 12.92 29.90
CA THR A 27 -16.46 13.42 28.97
C THR A 27 -16.44 14.94 28.92
N ASP A 28 -16.41 15.46 27.71
CA ASP A 28 -17.07 16.65 27.13
C ASP A 28 -17.28 17.93 27.97
N ALA A 29 -16.88 19.07 27.38
CA ALA A 29 -17.64 20.33 27.27
C ALA A 29 -16.69 21.52 26.99
N ILE A 30 -17.01 22.34 26.00
CA ILE A 30 -17.21 23.80 26.13
C ILE A 30 -17.86 24.32 24.84
N ARG A 31 -18.95 25.08 25.00
CA ARG A 31 -19.72 25.76 23.96
C ARG A 31 -19.74 27.26 24.24
N ASP A 32 -19.73 28.04 23.16
CA ASP A 32 -20.12 29.45 22.95
C ASP A 32 -19.31 30.54 23.69
N ALA A 33 -19.05 31.73 23.11
CA ALA A 33 -19.72 32.48 22.05
C ALA A 33 -18.73 33.46 21.36
N LEU A 34 -19.10 33.98 20.19
CA LEU A 34 -19.33 35.43 19.97
C LEU A 34 -19.91 35.65 18.55
N THR A 35 -20.95 36.48 18.50
CA THR A 35 -21.80 36.80 17.35
C THR A 35 -21.32 38.03 16.56
N ASP A 36 -21.74 38.04 15.29
CA ASP A 36 -22.24 39.20 14.51
C ASP A 36 -21.27 39.91 13.53
N SER A 37 -21.55 39.77 12.21
CA SER A 37 -21.73 40.89 11.25
C SER A 37 -21.87 40.39 9.79
N GLY A 38 -23.05 40.59 9.20
CA GLY A 38 -23.25 41.11 7.82
C GLY A 38 -23.08 40.19 6.59
N PRO A 39 -24.02 40.20 5.61
CA PRO A 39 -23.88 39.47 4.35
C PRO A 39 -23.21 40.36 3.30
N ASP A 40 -22.16 39.88 2.62
CA ASP A 40 -21.67 40.54 1.42
C ASP A 40 -21.48 39.57 0.25
N ARG A 41 -21.96 40.05 -0.90
CA ARG A 41 -22.29 39.31 -2.11
C ARG A 41 -21.14 39.47 -3.08
N LEU A 42 -20.30 38.45 -3.24
CA LEU A 42 -19.30 38.42 -4.31
C LEU A 42 -19.78 37.54 -5.46
N GLN A 43 -20.06 38.19 -6.58
CA GLN A 43 -20.32 37.58 -7.88
C GLN A 43 -19.01 37.02 -8.43
N SER A 44 -18.97 35.73 -8.75
CA SER A 44 -17.84 35.09 -9.46
C SER A 44 -18.20 34.97 -10.95
N THR A 45 -17.38 35.57 -11.82
CA THR A 45 -17.45 35.35 -13.27
C THR A 45 -16.95 33.95 -13.64
N PRO A 46 -17.49 33.27 -14.67
CA PRO A 46 -17.02 31.94 -15.05
C PRO A 46 -15.66 32.00 -15.75
N VAL A 47 -14.70 31.21 -15.27
CA VAL A 47 -13.47 30.86 -15.99
C VAL A 47 -13.79 29.67 -16.88
N GLU A 48 -13.55 29.81 -18.18
CA GLU A 48 -13.73 28.76 -19.19
C GLU A 48 -12.62 27.71 -19.02
N SER A 49 -12.98 26.49 -18.60
CA SER A 49 -12.06 25.37 -18.39
C SER A 49 -11.95 24.51 -19.65
N ASN A 50 -10.72 24.36 -20.17
CA ASN A 50 -10.42 23.35 -21.19
C ASN A 50 -10.63 21.92 -20.64
N PRO A 51 -10.94 20.92 -21.49
CA PRO A 51 -11.30 19.58 -21.03
C PRO A 51 -10.08 18.83 -20.48
N VAL A 52 -10.19 18.35 -19.24
CA VAL A 52 -9.31 17.35 -18.63
C VAL A 52 -9.64 15.97 -19.25
N PRO A 53 -8.66 15.09 -19.53
CA PRO A 53 -8.91 13.74 -20.02
C PRO A 53 -9.74 12.92 -19.01
N ASP A 54 -10.67 12.11 -19.52
CA ASP A 54 -11.64 11.34 -18.73
C ASP A 54 -10.94 10.29 -17.83
N PRO A 55 -11.04 10.38 -16.49
CA PRO A 55 -10.59 9.30 -15.62
C PRO A 55 -11.46 8.07 -15.91
N GLY A 56 -10.85 6.88 -15.97
CA GLY A 56 -11.56 5.61 -16.15
C GLY A 56 -12.77 5.46 -15.21
N PRO A 57 -13.64 4.44 -15.43
CA PRO A 57 -14.96 4.38 -14.82
C PRO A 57 -14.92 4.69 -13.31
N THR A 58 -15.48 5.85 -12.96
CA THR A 58 -15.60 6.30 -11.58
C THR A 58 -16.65 5.41 -10.90
N SER A 59 -16.30 4.78 -9.78
CA SER A 59 -17.24 3.95 -9.04
C SER A 59 -18.46 4.78 -8.65
N THR A 60 -19.68 4.35 -9.03
CA THR A 60 -20.92 5.07 -8.71
C THR A 60 -21.42 4.79 -7.29
N ARG A 61 -20.63 4.12 -6.44
CA ARG A 61 -21.00 3.72 -5.08
C ARG A 61 -20.45 4.70 -4.03
N PRO A 62 -21.21 5.03 -2.96
CA PRO A 62 -20.70 5.87 -1.87
C PRO A 62 -19.41 5.30 -1.27
N PRO A 63 -18.50 6.17 -0.80
CA PRO A 63 -17.27 5.71 -0.18
C PRO A 63 -17.49 4.90 1.09
N LEU A 64 -16.55 4.00 1.40
CA LEU A 64 -16.64 3.09 2.53
C LEU A 64 -16.10 3.72 3.83
N ASP A 65 -16.90 3.66 4.91
CA ASP A 65 -16.48 3.93 6.30
C ASP A 65 -16.26 2.62 7.10
N ASP A 66 -16.84 1.50 6.64
CA ASP A 66 -16.63 0.15 7.16
C ASP A 66 -16.35 -0.83 5.98
N PRO A 67 -15.39 -1.75 6.14
CA PRO A 67 -14.96 -2.64 5.07
C PRO A 67 -16.06 -3.67 4.76
N PRO A 68 -16.55 -3.75 3.51
CA PRO A 68 -17.42 -4.83 3.09
C PRO A 68 -16.64 -6.16 3.08
N ASP A 69 -17.34 -7.26 3.37
CA ASP A 69 -16.80 -8.61 3.22
C ASP A 69 -16.66 -8.95 1.73
N PRO A 70 -15.44 -9.13 1.19
CA PRO A 70 -15.19 -9.51 -0.19
C PRO A 70 -15.43 -11.00 -0.45
N GLY A 71 -15.78 -11.79 0.58
CA GLY A 71 -15.88 -13.24 0.52
C GLY A 71 -14.56 -13.94 0.83
N PRO A 72 -14.46 -15.26 0.58
CA PRO A 72 -13.28 -16.04 0.94
C PRO A 72 -12.04 -15.62 0.13
N VAL A 73 -10.89 -15.69 0.79
CA VAL A 73 -9.56 -15.63 0.18
C VAL A 73 -9.38 -16.85 -0.72
N PRO A 74 -8.87 -16.70 -1.95
CA PRO A 74 -8.62 -17.84 -2.84
C PRO A 74 -7.42 -18.67 -2.36
N ASP A 75 -7.47 -19.99 -2.61
CA ASP A 75 -6.38 -20.91 -2.28
C ASP A 75 -5.18 -20.82 -3.25
N ASP A 76 -5.38 -20.26 -4.45
CA ASP A 76 -4.38 -20.18 -5.52
C ASP A 76 -4.52 -18.87 -6.31
N HIS A 77 -3.40 -18.38 -6.85
CA HIS A 77 -3.32 -17.15 -7.63
C HIS A 77 -3.54 -17.37 -9.14
N GLY A 78 -3.54 -18.61 -9.63
CA GLY A 78 -3.84 -18.94 -11.03
C GLY A 78 -2.78 -18.52 -12.05
N ILE A 79 -1.54 -18.28 -11.61
CA ILE A 79 -0.42 -17.83 -12.47
C ILE A 79 0.57 -18.99 -12.66
N SER A 80 1.09 -19.18 -13.87
CA SER A 80 2.10 -20.21 -14.12
C SER A 80 3.39 -19.94 -13.34
N ALA A 81 4.09 -21.00 -12.91
CA ALA A 81 5.34 -20.84 -12.17
C ALA A 81 6.42 -20.05 -12.93
N ALA A 82 6.46 -20.17 -14.27
CA ALA A 82 7.42 -19.46 -15.10
C ALA A 82 7.11 -17.96 -15.16
N ASP A 83 5.83 -17.62 -15.30
CA ASP A 83 5.38 -16.23 -15.36
C ASP A 83 5.51 -15.55 -13.99
N LEU A 84 5.18 -16.28 -12.93
CA LEU A 84 5.33 -15.81 -11.55
C LEU A 84 6.79 -15.52 -11.20
N ALA A 85 7.71 -16.42 -11.53
CA ALA A 85 9.14 -16.19 -11.34
C ALA A 85 9.61 -14.93 -12.09
N GLY A 86 9.02 -14.68 -13.27
CA GLY A 86 9.32 -13.49 -14.03
C GLY A 86 8.84 -12.18 -13.37
N ALA A 87 7.66 -12.22 -12.76
CA ALA A 87 7.09 -11.10 -12.02
C ALA A 87 7.84 -10.84 -10.70
N VAL A 88 8.20 -11.90 -9.97
CA VAL A 88 9.03 -11.85 -8.75
C VAL A 88 10.39 -11.20 -9.02
N ALA A 89 11.04 -11.52 -10.14
CA ALA A 89 12.29 -10.86 -10.52
C ALA A 89 12.15 -9.35 -10.80
N SER A 90 10.91 -8.87 -10.92
CA SER A 90 10.57 -7.46 -11.15
C SER A 90 10.11 -6.75 -9.88
N SER A 91 9.88 -7.48 -8.79
CA SER A 91 9.56 -6.89 -7.48
C SER A 91 10.82 -6.70 -6.65
N VAL A 92 10.72 -5.81 -5.67
CA VAL A 92 11.83 -5.40 -4.81
C VAL A 92 11.36 -5.17 -3.39
N ARG A 93 12.28 -5.29 -2.44
CA ARG A 93 12.11 -4.76 -1.08
C ARG A 93 12.60 -3.32 -1.05
N VAL A 94 11.85 -2.46 -0.39
CA VAL A 94 12.21 -1.05 -0.14
C VAL A 94 12.38 -0.89 1.35
N ALA A 95 13.54 -0.43 1.79
CA ALA A 95 13.80 -0.21 3.21
C ALA A 95 14.67 1.04 3.42
N ALA A 96 14.38 1.80 4.46
CA ALA A 96 15.32 2.79 4.96
C ALA A 96 14.98 3.30 6.36
N PRO A 97 15.96 3.89 7.06
CA PRO A 97 15.69 4.67 8.25
C PRO A 97 14.71 5.80 7.93
N ALA A 98 13.68 5.92 8.74
CA ALA A 98 12.75 7.03 8.70
C ALA A 98 12.83 7.82 10.02
N CYS A 99 11.76 8.52 10.36
CA CYS A 99 11.66 9.32 11.57
C CYS A 99 12.11 8.57 12.84
N ARG A 100 12.92 9.27 13.64
CA ARG A 100 13.50 8.78 14.91
C ARG A 100 14.42 7.55 14.72
N GLY A 101 14.95 7.34 13.51
CA GLY A 101 15.86 6.24 13.21
C GLY A 101 15.19 4.88 13.15
N ILE A 102 13.85 4.82 13.11
CA ILE A 102 13.12 3.56 12.96
C ILE A 102 13.17 3.19 11.48
N VAL A 103 13.69 2.00 11.18
CA VAL A 103 13.65 1.46 9.82
C VAL A 103 12.20 1.18 9.45
N ARG A 104 11.79 1.70 8.30
CA ARG A 104 10.55 1.32 7.64
C ARG A 104 10.90 0.43 6.45
N GLU A 105 10.07 -0.54 6.21
CA GLU A 105 10.20 -1.47 5.11
C GLU A 105 8.86 -1.71 4.44
N GLY A 106 8.93 -2.07 3.17
CA GLY A 106 7.80 -2.45 2.35
C GLY A 106 8.29 -3.01 1.04
N SER A 107 7.39 -3.06 0.07
CA SER A 107 7.61 -3.67 -1.23
C SER A 107 7.54 -2.61 -2.34
N GLY A 108 8.00 -3.00 -3.52
CA GLY A 108 7.83 -2.22 -4.74
C GLY A 108 8.03 -3.09 -5.98
N PHE A 109 7.90 -2.50 -7.15
CA PHE A 109 8.14 -3.19 -8.41
C PHE A 109 8.58 -2.27 -9.53
N GLY A 110 9.32 -2.85 -10.48
CA GLY A 110 9.88 -2.18 -11.63
C GLY A 110 8.81 -1.73 -12.64
N VAL A 111 8.94 -0.50 -13.11
CA VAL A 111 8.12 0.09 -14.19
C VAL A 111 9.01 0.86 -15.17
N GLY A 112 8.41 1.38 -16.25
CA GLY A 112 9.07 2.32 -17.14
C GLY A 112 10.30 1.75 -17.84
N ASP A 113 11.47 2.32 -17.55
CA ASP A 113 12.76 1.98 -18.18
C ASP A 113 13.52 0.84 -17.47
N GLY A 114 13.00 0.32 -16.36
CA GLY A 114 13.64 -0.72 -15.55
C GLY A 114 14.50 -0.19 -14.41
N ASP A 115 14.73 1.12 -14.33
CA ASP A 115 15.39 1.80 -13.21
C ASP A 115 14.39 2.63 -12.39
N LEU A 116 13.09 2.50 -12.66
CA LEU A 116 12.02 3.08 -11.87
C LEU A 116 11.29 2.00 -11.07
N VAL A 117 11.05 2.28 -9.79
CA VAL A 117 10.30 1.42 -8.88
C VAL A 117 9.09 2.17 -8.36
N VAL A 118 7.90 1.57 -8.46
CA VAL A 118 6.69 2.06 -7.80
C VAL A 118 6.59 1.42 -6.42
N THR A 119 6.24 2.24 -5.43
CA THR A 119 5.95 1.83 -4.06
C THR A 119 4.88 2.76 -3.48
N ILE A 120 4.71 2.74 -2.17
CA ILE A 120 3.76 3.57 -1.41
C ILE A 120 4.37 4.86 -0.86
N ALA A 121 3.57 5.92 -0.79
CA ALA A 121 4.00 7.22 -0.29
C ALA A 121 4.28 7.22 1.22
N HIS A 122 3.47 6.53 2.02
CA HIS A 122 3.63 6.56 3.47
C HIS A 122 4.94 5.93 3.97
N LEU A 123 5.59 5.11 3.14
CA LEU A 123 6.93 4.59 3.40
C LEU A 123 7.99 5.70 3.34
N MET A 124 7.78 6.69 2.47
CA MET A 124 8.74 7.75 2.17
C MET A 124 8.73 8.91 3.17
N VAL A 125 7.71 9.01 4.03
CA VAL A 125 7.58 10.11 4.99
C VAL A 125 8.75 10.09 5.96
N GLY A 126 9.54 11.16 5.95
CA GLY A 126 10.76 11.29 6.75
C GLY A 126 11.88 10.30 6.39
N MET A 127 11.83 9.71 5.19
CA MET A 127 12.87 8.86 4.64
C MET A 127 13.77 9.69 3.71
N GLU A 128 15.08 9.74 4.00
CA GLU A 128 16.01 10.57 3.23
C GLU A 128 16.70 9.82 2.09
N GLU A 129 17.04 8.54 2.30
CA GLU A 129 17.82 7.72 1.37
C GLU A 129 17.25 6.29 1.33
N PRO A 130 16.21 6.03 0.53
CA PRO A 130 15.67 4.68 0.38
C PRO A 130 16.74 3.71 -0.18
N GLU A 131 16.84 2.52 0.41
CA GLU A 131 17.56 1.38 -0.15
C GLU A 131 16.55 0.43 -0.82
N VAL A 132 16.90 -0.05 -2.01
CA VAL A 132 16.13 -1.03 -2.77
C VAL A 132 16.92 -2.31 -2.88
N GLU A 133 16.36 -3.41 -2.41
CA GLU A 133 16.92 -4.75 -2.49
C GLU A 133 16.21 -5.56 -3.58
N LEU A 134 16.99 -6.09 -4.52
CA LEU A 134 16.51 -6.84 -5.67
C LEU A 134 16.48 -8.35 -5.40
N ALA A 135 15.77 -9.11 -6.24
CA ALA A 135 15.73 -10.59 -6.21
C ALA A 135 17.11 -11.27 -6.32
N ASP A 136 18.10 -10.59 -6.91
CA ASP A 136 19.48 -11.09 -7.01
C ASP A 136 20.36 -10.76 -5.77
N GLY A 137 19.77 -10.12 -4.75
CA GLY A 137 20.43 -9.73 -3.50
C GLY A 137 21.21 -8.41 -3.59
N ARG A 138 21.26 -7.74 -4.74
CA ARG A 138 21.85 -6.39 -4.83
C ARG A 138 21.00 -5.41 -4.04
N LYS A 139 21.68 -4.56 -3.26
CA LYS A 139 21.13 -3.41 -2.55
C LYS A 139 21.61 -2.14 -3.21
N LEU A 140 20.68 -1.31 -3.64
CA LEU A 140 20.93 -0.09 -4.42
C LEU A 140 20.33 1.11 -3.71
N ALA A 141 21.07 2.21 -3.70
CA ALA A 141 20.52 3.49 -3.26
C ALA A 141 19.47 3.98 -4.27
N ALA A 142 18.43 4.60 -3.76
CA ALA A 142 17.35 5.14 -4.57
C ALA A 142 17.04 6.60 -4.19
N VAL A 143 16.37 7.29 -5.10
CA VAL A 143 15.88 8.66 -4.90
C VAL A 143 14.40 8.69 -5.22
N THR A 144 13.59 9.25 -4.33
CA THR A 144 12.17 9.50 -4.62
C THR A 144 12.06 10.62 -5.65
N VAL A 145 11.47 10.31 -6.80
CA VAL A 145 11.31 11.22 -7.95
C VAL A 145 9.86 11.59 -8.24
N ALA A 146 8.90 10.86 -7.66
CA ALA A 146 7.50 11.27 -7.62
C ALA A 146 6.85 10.86 -6.30
N PHE A 147 5.91 11.65 -5.83
CA PHE A 147 5.22 11.44 -4.57
C PHE A 147 3.77 11.92 -4.69
N ASP A 148 2.82 11.03 -4.44
CA ASP A 148 1.39 11.27 -4.44
C ASP A 148 0.81 10.86 -3.07
N PRO A 149 0.59 11.83 -2.17
CA PRO A 149 0.06 11.54 -0.84
C PRO A 149 -1.42 11.13 -0.87
N ASP A 150 -2.15 11.48 -1.93
CA ASP A 150 -3.58 11.25 -2.03
C ASP A 150 -3.86 9.81 -2.45
N ASN A 151 -3.10 9.28 -3.41
CA ASN A 151 -3.20 7.88 -3.84
C ASN A 151 -2.29 6.92 -3.09
N ASP A 152 -1.50 7.44 -2.13
CA ASP A 152 -0.48 6.70 -1.37
C ASP A 152 0.54 6.01 -2.29
N LEU A 153 1.08 6.76 -3.25
CA LEU A 153 2.04 6.26 -4.23
C LEU A 153 3.33 7.07 -4.21
N ALA A 154 4.45 6.39 -4.43
CA ALA A 154 5.73 7.02 -4.70
C ALA A 154 6.45 6.30 -5.85
N VAL A 155 7.28 7.04 -6.57
CA VAL A 155 8.18 6.49 -7.59
C VAL A 155 9.61 6.76 -7.16
N LEU A 156 10.41 5.70 -7.16
CA LEU A 156 11.83 5.74 -6.89
C LEU A 156 12.61 5.59 -8.19
N ARG A 157 13.66 6.38 -8.36
CA ARG A 157 14.71 6.11 -9.33
C ARG A 157 15.83 5.34 -8.65
N VAL A 158 16.19 4.21 -9.24
CA VAL A 158 17.15 3.22 -8.71
C VAL A 158 18.19 2.93 -9.79
N PRO A 159 19.23 3.78 -9.94
CA PRO A 159 20.20 3.63 -11.02
C PRO A 159 20.89 2.26 -11.01
N GLY A 160 20.83 1.55 -12.14
CA GLY A 160 21.46 0.24 -12.30
C GLY A 160 20.66 -0.93 -11.73
N ALA A 161 19.37 -0.73 -11.43
CA ALA A 161 18.48 -1.82 -11.05
C ALA A 161 18.32 -2.80 -12.22
N GLY A 162 18.01 -2.29 -13.42
CA GLY A 162 17.83 -3.10 -14.61
C GLY A 162 16.70 -4.12 -14.48
N LEU A 163 15.62 -3.74 -13.78
CA LEU A 163 14.42 -4.57 -13.61
C LEU A 163 13.73 -4.75 -14.95
N ARG A 164 13.05 -5.89 -15.13
CA ARG A 164 12.08 -6.01 -16.21
C ARG A 164 10.79 -5.29 -15.77
N PRO A 165 10.34 -4.24 -16.46
CA PRO A 165 9.14 -3.52 -16.07
C PRO A 165 7.90 -4.42 -16.13
N LEU A 166 7.03 -4.31 -15.12
CA LEU A 166 5.69 -4.88 -15.19
C LEU A 166 4.79 -3.94 -16.02
N PRO A 167 4.09 -4.45 -17.05
CA PRO A 167 3.03 -3.69 -17.71
C PRO A 167 1.97 -3.26 -16.69
N LEU A 168 1.39 -2.08 -16.89
CA LEU A 168 0.28 -1.57 -16.08
C LEU A 168 -1.03 -1.71 -16.86
N SER A 169 -2.09 -2.11 -16.17
CA SER A 169 -3.46 -2.07 -16.71
C SER A 169 -4.46 -2.15 -15.57
N GLU A 170 -5.50 -1.32 -15.60
CA GLU A 170 -6.63 -1.44 -14.65
C GLU A 170 -7.79 -2.26 -15.21
N ALA A 171 -7.66 -2.83 -16.41
CA ALA A 171 -8.69 -3.61 -17.09
C ALA A 171 -8.83 -5.04 -16.51
N ALA A 172 -8.96 -5.13 -15.19
CA ALA A 172 -9.16 -6.37 -14.45
C ALA A 172 -10.63 -6.49 -14.03
N PRO A 173 -11.38 -7.47 -14.56
CA PRO A 173 -12.77 -7.69 -14.16
C PRO A 173 -12.92 -8.12 -12.69
N ASP A 174 -14.09 -7.90 -12.11
CA ASP A 174 -14.49 -8.50 -10.84
C ASP A 174 -14.28 -10.03 -10.88
N GLY A 175 -13.71 -10.58 -9.81
CA GLY A 175 -13.34 -12.00 -9.72
C GLY A 175 -11.97 -12.36 -10.27
N THR A 176 -11.21 -11.41 -10.83
CA THR A 176 -9.82 -11.65 -11.27
C THR A 176 -8.97 -12.21 -10.13
N LEU A 177 -8.28 -13.31 -10.40
CA LEU A 177 -7.28 -13.91 -9.51
C LEU A 177 -5.89 -13.36 -9.83
N GLY A 178 -5.04 -13.30 -8.82
CA GLY A 178 -3.66 -12.87 -8.99
C GLY A 178 -2.83 -13.09 -7.73
N ALA A 179 -1.60 -12.60 -7.76
CA ALA A 179 -0.65 -12.69 -6.67
C ALA A 179 -0.19 -11.30 -6.20
N LEU A 180 -0.12 -11.10 -4.88
CA LEU A 180 0.65 -10.02 -4.28
C LEU A 180 2.12 -10.43 -4.22
N LEU A 181 3.01 -9.58 -4.71
CA LEU A 181 4.46 -9.80 -4.67
C LEU A 181 5.06 -9.01 -3.50
N ALA A 182 4.75 -9.47 -2.28
CA ALA A 182 5.17 -8.83 -1.04
C ALA A 182 6.52 -9.38 -0.53
N TRP A 183 7.37 -8.47 -0.10
CA TRP A 183 8.68 -8.77 0.45
C TRP A 183 8.68 -8.69 1.97
N GLU A 184 9.13 -9.78 2.58
CA GLU A 184 9.40 -9.87 4.00
C GLU A 184 10.85 -9.46 4.32
N ALA A 185 11.16 -9.31 5.61
CA ALA A 185 12.48 -8.87 6.07
C ALA A 185 13.65 -9.73 5.57
N GLU A 186 13.38 -11.01 5.28
CA GLU A 186 14.37 -11.99 4.78
C GLU A 186 13.74 -12.89 3.70
N GLY A 187 14.39 -12.99 2.54
CA GLY A 187 14.05 -13.95 1.48
C GLY A 187 13.41 -13.35 0.25
N MET A 188 13.20 -14.20 -0.76
CA MET A 188 12.39 -13.86 -1.94
C MET A 188 10.91 -13.76 -1.55
N PRO A 189 10.11 -12.93 -2.23
CA PRO A 189 8.71 -12.76 -1.92
C PRO A 189 7.97 -14.10 -2.06
N ASP A 190 7.16 -14.45 -1.05
CA ASP A 190 6.21 -15.56 -1.14
C ASP A 190 4.89 -15.01 -1.70
N PRO A 191 4.48 -15.39 -2.93
CA PRO A 191 3.35 -14.73 -3.57
C PRO A 191 2.01 -15.06 -2.90
N THR A 192 1.35 -14.06 -2.33
CA THR A 192 0.05 -14.22 -1.66
C THR A 192 -1.10 -14.17 -2.66
N PRO A 193 -1.97 -15.19 -2.75
CA PRO A 193 -3.14 -15.15 -3.61
C PRO A 193 -4.10 -14.03 -3.25
N PHE A 194 -4.68 -13.40 -4.27
CA PHE A 194 -5.82 -12.50 -4.09
C PHE A 194 -6.90 -12.75 -5.13
N ARG A 195 -8.10 -12.28 -4.80
CA ARG A 195 -9.19 -12.07 -5.76
C ARG A 195 -9.68 -10.63 -5.69
N ILE A 196 -9.83 -9.98 -6.84
CA ILE A 196 -10.53 -8.70 -6.92
C ILE A 196 -12.02 -8.93 -6.66
N ASP A 197 -12.58 -8.27 -5.65
CA ASP A 197 -14.03 -8.22 -5.50
C ASP A 197 -14.63 -7.21 -6.47
N ARG A 198 -14.24 -5.94 -6.34
CA ARG A 198 -14.76 -4.81 -7.14
C ARG A 198 -13.95 -3.54 -6.96
N PRO A 199 -14.11 -2.53 -7.83
CA PRO A 199 -13.63 -1.17 -7.55
C PRO A 199 -14.48 -0.50 -6.46
N VAL A 200 -13.82 0.21 -5.56
CA VAL A 200 -14.42 0.96 -4.45
C VAL A 200 -13.77 2.34 -4.32
N THR A 201 -14.44 3.22 -3.58
CA THR A 201 -13.85 4.49 -3.13
C THR A 201 -13.70 4.43 -1.61
N VAL A 202 -12.49 4.65 -1.11
CA VAL A 202 -12.19 4.59 0.32
C VAL A 202 -12.04 6.01 0.86
N ARG A 203 -12.72 6.33 1.97
CA ARG A 203 -12.56 7.61 2.65
C ARG A 203 -11.43 7.52 3.66
N THR A 204 -10.35 8.24 3.41
CA THR A 204 -9.12 8.20 4.21
C THR A 204 -8.46 9.56 4.28
N GLU A 205 -7.55 9.77 5.21
CA GLU A 205 -6.69 10.95 5.21
C GLU A 205 -5.53 10.78 4.21
N PRO A 206 -5.05 11.86 3.58
CA PRO A 206 -3.82 11.85 2.81
C PRO A 206 -2.60 11.47 3.65
N VAL A 207 -1.59 10.94 2.99
CA VAL A 207 -0.28 10.70 3.63
C VAL A 207 0.33 12.03 4.05
N GLY A 208 0.72 12.14 5.33
CA GLY A 208 1.24 13.39 5.91
C GLY A 208 0.17 14.27 6.58
N GLY A 209 -1.10 13.86 6.53
CA GLY A 209 -2.21 14.55 7.18
C GLY A 209 -2.90 15.59 6.28
N GLY A 210 -4.10 16.00 6.67
CA GLY A 210 -4.94 16.91 5.90
C GLY A 210 -6.42 16.58 6.04
N ASP A 211 -7.25 17.22 5.22
CA ASP A 211 -8.68 16.91 5.15
C ASP A 211 -8.91 15.53 4.52
N ARG A 212 -10.00 14.85 4.92
CA ARG A 212 -10.33 13.52 4.42
C ARG A 212 -10.58 13.54 2.92
N ILE A 213 -9.92 12.65 2.20
CA ILE A 213 -10.02 12.45 0.74
C ILE A 213 -10.79 11.17 0.40
N GLU A 214 -11.09 11.03 -0.88
CA GLU A 214 -11.71 9.86 -1.48
C GLU A 214 -10.71 9.20 -2.43
N ARG A 215 -10.22 8.00 -2.06
CA ARG A 215 -9.22 7.25 -2.83
C ARG A 215 -9.89 6.12 -3.60
N PRO A 216 -9.89 6.14 -4.95
CA PRO A 216 -10.30 4.99 -5.73
C PRO A 216 -9.36 3.80 -5.52
N SER A 217 -9.91 2.61 -5.29
CA SER A 217 -9.13 1.43 -4.92
C SER A 217 -9.80 0.15 -5.40
N TRP A 218 -9.02 -0.93 -5.46
CA TRP A 218 -9.53 -2.28 -5.48
C TRP A 218 -9.90 -2.71 -4.05
N LEU A 219 -11.05 -3.37 -3.91
CA LEU A 219 -11.36 -4.20 -2.75
C LEU A 219 -10.98 -5.64 -3.09
N LEU A 220 -10.25 -6.29 -2.20
CA LEU A 220 -9.66 -7.61 -2.43
C LEU A 220 -10.07 -8.59 -1.34
N ALA A 221 -10.27 -9.84 -1.73
CA ALA A 221 -10.15 -10.98 -0.82
C ALA A 221 -8.69 -11.45 -0.83
N ALA A 222 -7.93 -11.15 0.22
CA ALA A 222 -6.51 -11.51 0.39
C ALA A 222 -6.09 -11.48 1.86
N ASP A 223 -5.20 -12.40 2.26
CA ASP A 223 -4.59 -12.41 3.59
C ASP A 223 -3.27 -11.65 3.56
N THR A 224 -3.36 -10.33 3.74
CA THR A 224 -2.18 -9.45 3.71
C THR A 224 -1.58 -9.20 5.09
N GLU A 225 -0.27 -9.08 5.16
CA GLU A 225 0.50 -8.87 6.39
C GLU A 225 1.17 -7.48 6.44
N VAL A 226 1.86 -7.19 7.55
CA VAL A 226 2.66 -5.97 7.69
C VAL A 226 3.97 -6.18 6.93
N GLY A 227 4.12 -5.52 5.78
CA GLY A 227 5.26 -5.70 4.87
C GLY A 227 4.81 -5.68 3.40
N ASP A 228 3.57 -6.10 3.18
CA ASP A 228 2.90 -6.10 1.86
C ASP A 228 2.66 -4.70 1.28
N SER A 229 2.79 -3.65 2.09
CA SER A 229 2.61 -2.28 1.63
C SER A 229 3.58 -1.96 0.49
N GLY A 230 3.04 -1.54 -0.65
CA GLY A 230 3.80 -1.30 -1.88
C GLY A 230 3.94 -2.53 -2.79
N ALA A 231 3.41 -3.69 -2.39
CA ALA A 231 3.49 -4.90 -3.20
C ALA A 231 2.70 -4.73 -4.50
N ALA A 232 3.27 -5.27 -5.58
CA ALA A 232 2.59 -5.35 -6.86
C ALA A 232 1.43 -6.35 -6.75
N LEU A 233 0.24 -5.94 -7.18
CA LEU A 233 -0.83 -6.88 -7.50
C LEU A 233 -0.65 -7.29 -8.94
N VAL A 234 -0.25 -8.53 -9.19
CA VAL A 234 -0.08 -9.06 -10.55
C VAL A 234 -1.17 -10.05 -10.90
N ALA A 235 -1.69 -9.94 -12.12
CA ALA A 235 -2.65 -10.89 -12.69
C ALA A 235 -2.28 -11.19 -14.14
N GLU A 236 -2.71 -12.35 -14.64
CA GLU A 236 -2.63 -12.65 -16.07
C GLU A 236 -3.79 -12.01 -16.80
N LEU A 237 -3.50 -11.01 -17.64
CA LEU A 237 -4.47 -10.34 -18.50
C LEU A 237 -4.03 -10.50 -19.95
N ASP A 238 -4.93 -10.99 -20.81
CA ASP A 238 -4.66 -11.25 -22.23
C ASP A 238 -3.38 -12.06 -22.48
N GLY A 239 -3.11 -13.06 -21.63
CA GLY A 239 -1.94 -13.95 -21.70
C GLY A 239 -0.62 -13.29 -21.29
N ARG A 240 -0.66 -12.19 -20.53
CA ARG A 240 0.52 -11.49 -20.01
C ARG A 240 0.35 -11.11 -18.55
N ILE A 241 1.42 -11.28 -17.77
CA ILE A 241 1.44 -10.78 -16.40
C ILE A 241 1.48 -9.25 -16.41
N THR A 242 0.53 -8.68 -15.68
CA THR A 242 0.26 -7.25 -15.65
C THR A 242 0.03 -6.83 -14.21
N ALA A 243 0.63 -5.71 -13.82
CA ALA A 243 0.38 -5.08 -12.53
C ALA A 243 -0.95 -4.30 -12.60
N VAL A 244 -1.92 -4.73 -11.79
CA VAL A 244 -3.27 -4.17 -11.73
C VAL A 244 -3.46 -3.16 -10.60
N GLY A 245 -2.50 -3.09 -9.68
CA GLY A 245 -2.51 -2.13 -8.59
C GLY A 245 -1.34 -2.30 -7.63
N VAL A 246 -1.37 -1.51 -6.55
CA VAL A 246 -0.35 -1.45 -5.50
C VAL A 246 -1.04 -1.60 -4.14
N ALA A 247 -0.63 -2.57 -3.34
CA ALA A 247 -1.21 -2.78 -2.02
C ALA A 247 -0.86 -1.62 -1.06
N TRP A 248 -1.83 -1.13 -0.28
CA TRP A 248 -1.58 -0.04 0.67
C TRP A 248 -2.26 -0.22 2.04
N GLY A 249 -3.23 -1.12 2.15
CA GLY A 249 -3.92 -1.31 3.42
C GLY A 249 -4.75 -2.58 3.51
N ALA A 250 -5.01 -2.99 4.75
CA ALA A 250 -5.82 -4.15 5.07
C ALA A 250 -6.77 -3.83 6.22
N SER A 251 -7.97 -4.43 6.20
CA SER A 251 -8.86 -4.38 7.35
C SER A 251 -8.57 -5.52 8.32
N ARG A 252 -8.38 -5.16 9.59
CA ARG A 252 -8.32 -6.12 10.71
C ARG A 252 -9.70 -6.43 11.31
N ARG A 253 -10.76 -5.73 10.86
CA ARG A 253 -12.15 -5.97 11.28
C ARG A 253 -12.71 -7.16 10.48
N GLY A 254 -13.46 -8.04 11.13
CA GLY A 254 -14.19 -9.12 10.45
C GLY A 254 -13.47 -10.47 10.34
N GLY A 255 -12.24 -10.61 10.87
CA GLY A 255 -11.54 -11.91 10.93
C GLY A 255 -10.40 -12.11 9.93
N GLY A 256 -10.02 -11.10 9.15
CA GLY A 256 -8.95 -11.17 8.14
C GLY A 256 -9.50 -11.15 6.71
N GLY A 257 -8.65 -11.40 5.72
CA GLY A 257 -9.06 -11.59 4.32
C GLY A 257 -9.52 -10.37 3.54
N VAL A 258 -9.46 -9.15 4.10
CA VAL A 258 -9.89 -7.93 3.40
C VAL A 258 -8.71 -6.99 3.20
N ALA A 259 -8.39 -6.73 1.93
CA ALA A 259 -7.30 -5.83 1.55
C ALA A 259 -7.74 -4.78 0.52
N TYR A 260 -6.95 -3.71 0.43
CA TYR A 260 -7.13 -2.58 -0.47
C TYR A 260 -5.85 -2.30 -1.25
N ALA A 261 -6.05 -2.00 -2.53
CA ALA A 261 -4.96 -1.60 -3.42
C ALA A 261 -5.32 -0.37 -4.24
N THR A 262 -4.34 0.50 -4.46
CA THR A 262 -4.46 1.63 -5.38
C THR A 262 -4.43 1.07 -6.80
N ARG A 263 -5.32 1.55 -7.66
CA ARG A 263 -5.43 1.03 -9.04
C ARG A 263 -4.24 1.49 -9.88
N SER A 264 -3.81 0.66 -10.83
CA SER A 264 -2.67 0.96 -11.71
C SER A 264 -2.85 2.24 -12.55
N SER A 265 -4.08 2.68 -12.83
CA SER A 265 -4.32 3.98 -13.47
C SER A 265 -3.79 5.18 -12.70
N ALA A 266 -3.79 5.13 -11.36
CA ALA A 266 -3.18 6.17 -10.54
C ALA A 266 -1.64 6.15 -10.67
N VAL A 267 -1.05 4.97 -10.84
CA VAL A 267 0.38 4.82 -11.13
C VAL A 267 0.71 5.42 -12.50
N GLU A 268 -0.07 5.10 -13.53
CA GLU A 268 0.09 5.68 -14.87
C GLU A 268 -0.04 7.20 -14.86
N ALA A 269 -1.03 7.74 -14.14
CA ALA A 269 -1.22 9.18 -13.98
C ALA A 269 -0.03 9.85 -13.27
N LEU A 270 0.49 9.23 -12.20
CA LEU A 270 1.66 9.75 -11.48
C LEU A 270 2.91 9.77 -12.36
N LEU A 271 3.17 8.69 -13.09
CA LEU A 271 4.29 8.59 -14.03
C LEU A 271 4.20 9.62 -15.16
N ALA A 272 2.99 9.86 -15.68
CA ALA A 272 2.77 10.79 -16.78
C ALA A 272 2.84 12.27 -16.36
N SER A 273 2.52 12.58 -15.11
CA SER A 273 2.43 13.97 -14.62
C SER A 273 3.70 14.47 -13.92
N SER A 274 4.66 13.60 -13.63
CA SER A 274 5.88 13.94 -12.87
C SER A 274 7.11 14.14 -13.75
N ASP A 275 8.03 15.01 -13.32
CA ASP A 275 9.41 15.00 -13.84
C ASP A 275 10.23 13.95 -13.09
N LEU A 276 10.39 12.78 -13.71
CA LEU A 276 11.06 11.62 -13.11
C LEU A 276 12.60 11.75 -13.05
N ASN A 277 13.16 12.93 -13.34
CA ASN A 277 14.60 13.21 -13.24
C ASN A 277 14.95 14.12 -12.06
N GLU A 278 13.95 14.72 -11.41
CA GLU A 278 14.15 15.58 -10.25
C GLU A 278 13.73 14.87 -8.96
N ARG A 279 14.35 15.26 -7.85
CA ARG A 279 13.98 14.72 -6.53
C ARG A 279 12.64 15.32 -6.11
N ALA A 280 11.70 14.48 -5.72
CA ALA A 280 10.43 14.92 -5.15
C ALA A 280 10.65 15.52 -3.75
N GLU A 281 9.90 16.57 -3.44
CA GLU A 281 9.81 17.10 -2.08
C GLU A 281 9.00 16.13 -1.21
N LEU A 282 9.54 15.75 -0.06
CA LEU A 282 8.92 14.80 0.86
C LEU A 282 8.52 15.50 2.16
N PRO A 283 7.38 15.12 2.76
CA PRO A 283 7.05 15.55 4.12
C PRO A 283 8.14 15.10 5.11
N GLY A 284 8.54 16.02 5.98
CA GLY A 284 9.47 15.73 7.07
C GLY A 284 8.82 14.94 8.22
N CYS A 285 9.60 14.72 9.27
CA CYS A 285 9.08 14.15 10.50
C CYS A 285 8.26 15.21 11.26
N GLY A 286 6.96 14.92 11.45
CA GLY A 286 6.07 15.71 12.32
C GLY A 286 6.43 15.64 13.80
#